data_AF-A0A251RZK6-F1
#
_entry.id   AF-A0A251RZK6-F1
#
_cell.length_a   1.000
_cell.length_b   1.000
_cell.length_c   1.000
_cell.angle_alpha   90.00
_cell.angle_beta   90.00
_cell.angle_gamma   90.00
#
_symmetry.space_group_name_H-M   'P 1'
#
loop_
_entity.id
_entity.type
_entity.pdbx_description
1 polymer ?
#
loop_
_entity_poly.entity_id
_entity_poly.type
_entity_poly.pdbx_seq_one_letter_code
_entity_poly.pdbx_strand_id
1 'polypeptide(L)'
;MNSSLRDDLFDDQYSMSLCEGSFRGVGMLQRVDELRKENERLRGDLQTSQTVAAELRCQVVDAERRLQEEKGSGAMLEQKERTWAKEMAVLVQEKVELAAELNHQKELDSVSREQLDTMYAEWGVSSDDNQKLAKEKYWLITEGFGAFLTAVSQSEEFNSSLE
;
A
#
# COMPACT_ATOMS: atom_id res chain seq x y z
N MET A 1 -66.86 -67.52 -66.25
CA MET A 1 -65.51 -66.94 -66.41
C MET A 1 -65.39 -65.71 -65.51
N ASN A 2 -65.26 -65.89 -64.19
CA ASN A 2 -65.18 -64.78 -63.21
C ASN A 2 -64.17 -65.06 -62.07
N SER A 3 -63.34 -66.10 -62.20
CA SER A 3 -62.38 -66.48 -61.16
C SER A 3 -61.03 -65.77 -61.30
N SER A 4 -60.51 -65.57 -62.52
CA SER A 4 -59.18 -64.93 -62.69
C SER A 4 -59.15 -63.45 -62.32
N LEU A 5 -60.23 -62.71 -62.60
CA LEU A 5 -60.36 -61.29 -62.23
C LEU A 5 -60.42 -61.04 -60.72
N ARG A 6 -60.74 -62.07 -59.92
CA ARG A 6 -60.76 -61.97 -58.45
C ARG A 6 -59.38 -62.22 -57.86
N ASP A 7 -58.65 -63.22 -58.37
CA ASP A 7 -57.30 -63.54 -57.89
C ASP A 7 -56.32 -62.40 -58.21
N ASP A 8 -56.38 -61.80 -59.40
CA ASP A 8 -55.54 -60.65 -59.78
C ASP A 8 -55.78 -59.42 -58.88
N LEU A 9 -57.04 -59.17 -58.48
CA LEU A 9 -57.40 -58.04 -57.61
C LEU A 9 -56.92 -58.23 -56.15
N PHE A 10 -56.92 -59.49 -55.67
CA PHE A 10 -56.40 -59.84 -54.34
C PHE A 10 -54.87 -59.72 -54.29
N ASP A 11 -54.17 -60.14 -55.34
CA ASP A 11 -52.72 -60.02 -55.43
C ASP A 11 -52.27 -58.56 -55.53
N ASP A 12 -52.98 -57.72 -56.29
CA ASP A 12 -52.71 -56.28 -56.36
C ASP A 12 -52.94 -55.57 -55.02
N GLN A 13 -54.03 -55.91 -54.31
CA GLN A 13 -54.35 -55.31 -53.01
C GLN A 13 -53.36 -55.76 -51.92
N TYR A 14 -52.95 -57.02 -51.94
CA TYR A 14 -51.93 -57.55 -51.04
C TYR A 14 -50.55 -56.93 -51.31
N SER A 15 -50.17 -56.81 -52.58
CA SER A 15 -48.94 -56.17 -53.03
C SER A 15 -48.88 -54.69 -52.63
N MET A 16 -49.96 -53.92 -52.82
CA MET A 16 -50.03 -52.54 -52.36
C MET A 16 -49.92 -52.42 -50.84
N SER A 17 -50.57 -53.31 -50.07
CA SER A 17 -50.48 -53.30 -48.60
C SER A 17 -49.06 -53.59 -48.10
N LEU A 18 -48.33 -54.50 -48.78
CA LEU A 18 -46.93 -54.80 -48.50
C LEU A 18 -46.01 -53.62 -48.85
N CYS A 19 -46.26 -52.93 -49.97
CA CYS A 19 -45.55 -51.71 -50.32
C CYS A 19 -45.79 -50.60 -49.29
N GLU A 20 -47.04 -50.32 -48.90
CA GLU A 20 -47.35 -49.31 -47.87
C GLU A 20 -46.70 -49.65 -46.51
N GLY A 21 -46.77 -50.92 -46.09
CA GLY A 21 -46.09 -51.41 -44.90
C GLY A 21 -44.58 -51.23 -44.97
N SER A 22 -43.98 -51.46 -46.14
CA SER A 22 -42.54 -51.27 -46.38
C SER A 22 -42.15 -49.79 -46.35
N PHE A 23 -42.91 -48.89 -46.99
CA PHE A 23 -42.66 -47.44 -46.95
C PHE A 23 -42.81 -46.87 -45.54
N ARG A 24 -43.82 -47.32 -44.77
CA ARG A 24 -43.96 -46.98 -43.35
C ARG A 24 -42.80 -47.50 -42.52
N GLY A 25 -42.36 -48.74 -42.77
CA GLY A 25 -41.21 -49.36 -42.13
C GLY A 25 -39.92 -48.58 -42.36
N VAL A 26 -39.65 -48.20 -43.61
CA VAL A 26 -38.47 -47.39 -43.98
C VAL A 26 -38.53 -46.00 -43.34
N GLY A 27 -39.69 -45.33 -43.35
CA GLY A 27 -39.86 -44.04 -42.68
C GLY A 27 -39.67 -44.09 -41.16
N MET A 28 -40.10 -45.17 -40.51
CA MET A 28 -39.84 -45.39 -39.08
C MET A 28 -38.37 -45.63 -38.80
N LEU A 29 -37.68 -46.43 -39.61
CA LEU A 29 -36.24 -46.69 -39.45
C LEU A 29 -35.43 -45.39 -39.61
N GLN A 30 -35.75 -44.56 -40.59
CA GLN A 30 -35.09 -43.26 -40.77
C GLN A 30 -35.28 -42.36 -39.54
N ARG A 31 -36.49 -42.29 -38.99
CA ARG A 31 -36.76 -41.51 -37.77
C ARG A 31 -36.00 -42.06 -36.55
N VAL A 32 -35.86 -43.38 -36.44
CA VAL A 32 -35.07 -44.01 -35.36
C VAL A 32 -33.59 -43.63 -35.49
N ASP A 33 -33.05 -43.62 -36.70
CA ASP A 33 -31.66 -43.22 -36.93
C ASP A 33 -31.43 -41.72 -36.67
N GLU A 34 -32.38 -40.86 -37.02
CA GLU A 34 -32.36 -39.43 -36.67
C GLU A 34 -32.37 -39.22 -35.15
N LEU A 35 -33.27 -39.90 -34.44
CA LEU A 35 -33.34 -39.86 -32.97
C LEU A 35 -32.08 -40.43 -32.29
N ARG A 36 -31.43 -41.43 -32.89
CA ARG A 36 -30.15 -41.95 -32.38
C ARG A 36 -29.06 -40.88 -32.48
N LYS A 37 -28.92 -40.24 -33.65
CA LYS A 37 -27.95 -39.15 -33.86
C LYS A 37 -28.21 -37.97 -32.93
N GLU A 38 -29.47 -37.61 -32.73
CA GLU A 38 -29.84 -36.54 -31.81
C GLU A 38 -29.51 -36.90 -30.35
N ASN A 39 -29.77 -38.13 -29.90
CA ASN A 39 -29.37 -38.59 -28.57
C ASN A 39 -27.84 -38.57 -28.37
N GLU A 40 -27.08 -38.99 -29.38
CA GLU A 40 -25.61 -38.93 -29.34
C GLU A 40 -25.11 -37.49 -29.20
N ARG A 41 -25.71 -36.56 -29.96
CA ARG A 41 -25.42 -35.13 -29.86
C ARG A 41 -25.75 -34.58 -28.47
N LEU A 42 -26.96 -34.84 -27.96
CA LEU A 42 -27.40 -34.38 -26.64
C LEU A 42 -26.52 -34.94 -25.51
N ARG A 43 -26.06 -36.18 -25.65
CA ARG A 43 -25.10 -36.76 -24.71
C ARG A 43 -23.77 -36.03 -24.72
N GLY A 44 -23.29 -35.63 -25.91
CA GLY A 44 -22.11 -34.77 -26.07
C GLY A 44 -22.30 -33.42 -25.38
N ASP A 45 -23.44 -32.75 -25.64
CA ASP A 45 -23.77 -31.45 -25.03
C ASP A 45 -23.92 -31.54 -23.50
N LEU A 46 -24.47 -32.64 -22.99
CA LEU A 46 -24.54 -32.88 -21.55
C LEU A 46 -23.15 -33.05 -20.94
N GLN A 47 -22.26 -33.79 -21.60
CA GLN A 47 -20.90 -34.00 -21.11
C GLN A 47 -20.11 -32.68 -21.09
N THR A 48 -20.20 -31.86 -22.14
CA THR A 48 -19.54 -30.54 -22.17
C THR A 48 -20.11 -29.62 -21.08
N SER A 49 -21.43 -29.60 -20.91
CA SER A 49 -22.06 -28.83 -19.83
C SER A 49 -21.61 -29.28 -18.44
N GLN A 50 -21.43 -30.58 -18.22
CA GLN A 50 -20.92 -31.11 -16.95
C GLN A 50 -19.47 -30.69 -16.70
N THR A 51 -18.62 -30.71 -17.72
CA THR A 51 -17.23 -30.23 -17.63
C THR A 51 -17.19 -28.74 -17.29
N VAL A 52 -17.93 -27.91 -18.02
CA VAL A 52 -18.00 -26.47 -17.74
C VAL A 52 -18.53 -26.19 -16.33
N ALA A 53 -19.56 -26.92 -15.89
CA ALA A 53 -20.08 -26.79 -14.53
C ALA A 53 -19.04 -27.18 -13.46
N ALA A 54 -18.22 -28.19 -13.71
CA ALA A 54 -17.15 -28.58 -12.80
C ALA A 54 -16.05 -27.50 -12.73
N GLU A 55 -15.64 -26.95 -13.87
CA GLU A 55 -14.65 -25.87 -13.93
C GLU A 55 -15.14 -24.61 -13.20
N LEU A 56 -16.39 -24.20 -13.45
CA LEU A 56 -16.99 -23.06 -12.77
C LEU A 56 -17.07 -23.27 -11.25
N ARG A 57 -17.42 -24.48 -10.79
CA ARG A 57 -17.41 -24.79 -9.35
C ARG A 57 -16.03 -24.61 -8.73
N CYS A 58 -14.98 -25.09 -9.40
CA CYS A 58 -13.60 -24.88 -8.91
C CYS A 58 -13.25 -23.39 -8.86
N GLN A 59 -13.57 -22.63 -9.91
CA GLN A 59 -13.31 -21.19 -9.96
C GLN A 59 -14.05 -20.42 -8.87
N VAL A 60 -15.31 -20.74 -8.59
CA VAL A 60 -16.09 -20.11 -7.52
C VAL A 60 -15.44 -20.38 -6.16
N VAL A 61 -15.06 -21.63 -5.86
CA VAL A 61 -14.41 -21.98 -4.60
C VAL A 61 -13.08 -21.25 -4.43
N ASP A 62 -12.27 -21.15 -5.49
CA ASP A 62 -11.01 -20.40 -5.44
C ASP A 62 -11.23 -18.89 -5.28
N ALA A 63 -12.25 -18.32 -5.92
CA ALA A 63 -12.62 -16.92 -5.76
C ALA A 63 -13.11 -16.62 -4.32
N GLU A 64 -13.94 -17.50 -3.75
CA GLU A 64 -14.39 -17.41 -2.35
C GLU A 64 -13.22 -17.47 -1.37
N ARG A 65 -12.24 -18.36 -1.61
CA ARG A 65 -11.01 -18.45 -0.81
C ARG A 65 -10.23 -17.14 -0.84
N ARG A 66 -9.96 -16.60 -2.05
CA ARG A 66 -9.23 -15.34 -2.22
C ARG A 66 -9.93 -14.18 -1.53
N LEU A 67 -11.25 -14.09 -1.67
CA LEU A 67 -12.04 -13.06 -1.00
C LEU A 67 -11.91 -13.13 0.52
N GLN A 68 -11.87 -14.35 1.09
CA GLN A 68 -11.70 -14.52 2.53
C GLN A 68 -10.29 -14.14 3.00
N GLU A 69 -9.26 -14.46 2.21
CA GLU A 69 -7.87 -14.04 2.47
C GLU A 69 -7.73 -12.51 2.44
N GLU A 70 -8.33 -11.84 1.45
CA GLU A 70 -8.37 -10.38 1.35
C GLU A 70 -9.11 -9.71 2.50
N LYS A 71 -10.26 -10.28 2.92
CA LYS A 71 -10.96 -9.80 4.12
C LYS A 71 -10.10 -9.95 5.38
N GLY A 72 -9.39 -11.07 5.50
CA GLY A 72 -8.46 -11.32 6.62
C GLY A 72 -7.29 -10.32 6.63
N SER A 73 -6.71 -10.03 5.47
CA SER A 73 -5.63 -9.04 5.35
C SER A 73 -6.12 -7.62 5.63
N GLY A 74 -7.32 -7.25 5.17
CA GLY A 74 -7.97 -5.98 5.48
C GLY A 74 -8.17 -5.78 6.98
N ALA A 75 -8.71 -6.80 7.68
CA ALA A 75 -8.91 -6.73 9.13
C ALA A 75 -7.57 -6.57 9.90
N MET A 76 -6.51 -7.25 9.46
CA MET A 76 -5.17 -7.11 10.05
C MET A 76 -4.61 -5.69 9.84
N LEU A 77 -4.78 -5.12 8.64
CA LEU A 77 -4.35 -3.76 8.33
C LEU A 77 -5.08 -2.73 9.18
N GLU A 78 -6.41 -2.82 9.28
CA GLU A 78 -7.18 -1.93 10.15
C GLU A 78 -6.73 -2.01 11.61
N GLN A 79 -6.40 -3.21 12.10
CA GLN A 79 -5.87 -3.36 13.45
C GLN A 79 -4.52 -2.67 13.62
N LYS A 80 -3.61 -2.82 12.65
CA LYS A 80 -2.31 -2.13 12.66
C LYS A 80 -2.46 -0.61 12.60
N GLU A 81 -3.36 -0.11 11.76
CA GLU A 81 -3.66 1.33 11.68
C GLU A 81 -4.19 1.87 13.00
N ARG A 82 -5.10 1.15 13.67
CA ARG A 82 -5.59 1.54 15.00
C ARG A 82 -4.47 1.56 16.05
N THR A 83 -3.56 0.59 16.04
CA THR A 83 -2.41 0.57 16.96
C THR A 83 -1.47 1.73 16.66
N TRP A 84 -1.13 1.95 15.40
CA TRP A 84 -0.26 3.04 14.98
C TRP A 84 -0.87 4.42 15.33
N ALA A 85 -2.18 4.60 15.15
CA ALA A 85 -2.86 5.83 15.54
C ALA A 85 -2.76 6.12 17.05
N LYS A 86 -2.82 5.07 17.90
CA LYS A 86 -2.62 5.22 19.35
C LYS A 86 -1.18 5.59 19.68
N GLU A 87 -0.20 4.93 19.08
CA GLU A 87 1.21 5.25 19.26
C GLU A 87 1.52 6.69 18.84
N MET A 88 0.98 7.13 17.69
CA MET A 88 1.12 8.50 17.23
C MET A 88 0.49 9.51 18.19
N ALA A 89 -0.67 9.20 18.78
CA ALA A 89 -1.29 10.07 19.77
C ALA A 89 -0.41 10.22 21.03
N VAL A 90 0.20 9.13 21.51
CA VAL A 90 1.16 9.16 22.63
C VAL A 90 2.37 10.01 22.28
N LEU A 91 2.99 9.79 21.11
CA LEU A 91 4.15 10.57 20.68
C LEU A 91 3.85 12.07 20.53
N VAL A 92 2.65 12.42 20.04
CA VAL A 92 2.21 13.81 19.96
C VAL A 92 2.07 14.41 21.34
N GLN A 93 1.49 13.67 22.30
CA GLN A 93 1.36 14.12 23.67
C GLN A 93 2.73 14.33 24.34
N GLU A 94 3.63 13.35 24.23
CA GLU A 94 5.01 13.45 24.74
C GLU A 94 5.75 14.66 24.14
N LYS A 95 5.58 14.91 22.82
CA LYS A 95 6.17 16.08 22.16
C LYS A 95 5.64 17.39 22.75
N VAL A 96 4.34 17.47 23.05
CA VAL A 96 3.73 18.67 23.66
C VAL A 96 4.29 18.90 25.05
N GLU A 97 4.43 17.85 25.86
CA GLU A 97 5.01 17.92 27.20
C GLU A 97 6.47 18.36 27.17
N LEU A 98 7.28 17.76 26.29
CA LEU A 98 8.68 18.15 26.10
C LEU A 98 8.82 19.60 25.61
N ALA A 99 7.92 20.07 24.74
CA ALA A 99 7.93 21.46 24.29
C ALA A 99 7.57 22.43 25.42
N ALA A 100 6.64 22.04 26.30
CA ALA A 100 6.29 22.82 27.49
C ALA A 100 7.47 22.88 28.47
N GLU A 101 8.12 21.74 28.75
CA GLU A 101 9.30 21.66 29.62
C GLU A 101 10.45 22.52 29.09
N LEU A 102 10.73 22.44 27.78
CA LEU A 102 11.77 23.26 27.15
C LEU A 102 11.48 24.76 27.27
N ASN A 103 10.22 25.16 27.14
CA ASN A 103 9.84 26.57 27.32
C ASN A 103 9.98 27.00 28.77
N HIS A 104 9.57 26.17 29.73
CA HIS A 104 9.75 26.46 31.15
C HIS A 104 11.24 26.60 31.51
N GLN A 105 12.09 25.72 30.98
CA GLN A 105 13.52 25.81 31.19
C GLN A 105 14.11 27.09 30.56
N LYS A 106 13.67 27.48 29.36
CA LYS A 106 14.06 28.76 28.76
C LYS A 106 13.64 29.96 29.62
N GLU A 107 12.48 29.91 30.25
CA GLU A 107 12.02 30.97 31.16
C GLU A 107 12.91 31.04 32.42
N LEU A 108 13.26 29.89 33.01
CA LEU A 108 14.16 29.81 34.17
C LEU A 108 15.59 30.26 33.84
N ASP A 109 16.11 29.83 32.69
CA ASP A 109 17.47 30.17 32.23
C ASP A 109 17.53 31.59 31.62
N SER A 110 16.39 32.22 31.35
CA SER A 110 16.34 33.60 30.89
C SER A 110 16.56 34.57 32.05
N VAL A 111 17.80 35.03 32.19
CA VAL A 111 18.07 36.22 33.01
C VAL A 111 17.58 37.44 32.23
N SER A 112 16.60 38.14 32.79
CA SER A 112 16.12 39.39 32.19
C SER A 112 17.23 40.43 32.16
N ARG A 113 17.19 41.35 31.19
CA ARG A 113 18.17 42.43 31.10
C ARG A 113 18.20 43.28 32.36
N GLU A 114 17.05 43.52 32.97
CA GLU A 114 16.93 44.22 34.25
C GLU A 114 17.62 43.48 35.41
N GLN A 115 17.52 42.15 35.47
CA GLN A 115 18.24 41.34 36.47
C GLN A 115 19.75 41.34 36.22
N LEU A 116 20.19 41.29 34.97
CA LEU A 116 21.60 41.46 34.59
C LEU A 116 22.12 42.84 34.99
N ASP A 117 21.40 43.89 34.66
CA ASP A 117 21.76 45.28 34.98
C ASP A 117 21.80 45.50 36.50
N THR A 118 20.90 44.86 37.26
CA THR A 118 20.93 44.88 38.74
C THR A 118 22.14 44.14 39.30
N MET A 119 22.47 42.95 38.79
CA MET A 119 23.69 42.23 39.17
C MET A 119 24.96 43.05 38.88
N TYR A 120 25.06 43.65 37.70
CA TYR A 120 26.20 44.50 37.35
C TYR A 120 26.30 45.71 38.28
N ALA A 121 25.17 46.34 38.63
CA ALA A 121 25.14 47.44 39.59
C ALA A 121 25.57 47.01 41.00
N GLU A 122 25.13 45.84 41.49
CA GLU A 122 25.56 45.29 42.79
C GLU A 122 27.06 44.99 42.83
N TRP A 123 27.65 44.60 41.70
CA TRP A 123 29.08 44.34 41.55
C TRP A 123 29.89 45.62 41.34
N GLY A 124 29.24 46.79 41.37
CA GLY A 124 29.88 48.09 41.14
C GLY A 124 30.36 48.29 39.71
N VAL A 125 29.89 47.48 38.76
CA VAL A 125 30.23 47.57 37.34
C VAL A 125 29.19 48.46 36.66
N SER A 126 29.58 49.67 36.30
CA SER A 126 28.71 50.57 35.55
C SER A 126 28.69 50.23 34.06
N SER A 127 27.67 50.71 33.33
CA SER A 127 27.64 50.61 31.86
C SER A 127 28.90 51.21 31.22
N ASP A 128 29.48 52.25 31.82
CA ASP A 128 30.71 52.89 31.35
C ASP A 128 31.93 51.99 31.55
N ASP A 129 32.00 51.26 32.67
CA ASP A 129 33.08 50.30 32.92
C ASP A 129 33.06 49.16 31.91
N ASN A 130 31.87 48.65 31.60
CA ASN A 130 31.70 47.59 30.61
C ASN A 130 32.07 48.07 29.20
N GLN A 131 31.68 49.30 28.84
CA GLN A 131 32.03 49.89 27.55
C GLN A 131 33.53 50.19 27.44
N LYS A 132 34.17 50.57 28.55
CA LYS A 132 35.62 50.74 28.65
C LYS A 132 36.35 49.41 28.48
N LEU A 133 35.90 48.36 29.17
CA LEU A 133 36.45 47.01 29.04
C LEU A 133 36.33 46.47 27.61
N ALA A 134 35.19 46.71 26.95
CA ALA A 134 34.98 46.32 25.56
C ALA A 134 35.95 47.04 24.61
N LYS A 135 36.17 48.35 24.82
CA LYS A 135 37.14 49.14 24.07
C LYS A 135 38.58 48.69 24.32
N GLU A 136 38.96 48.44 25.58
CA GLU A 136 40.28 47.93 25.94
C GLU A 136 40.53 46.56 25.33
N LYS A 137 39.56 45.63 25.39
CA LYS A 137 39.66 44.31 24.75
C LYS A 137 39.82 44.43 23.24
N TYR A 138 39.02 45.28 22.60
CA TYR A 138 39.12 45.51 21.16
C TYR A 138 40.50 46.03 20.79
N TRP A 139 40.98 47.07 21.49
CA TRP A 139 42.31 47.62 21.28
C TRP A 139 43.42 46.59 21.48
N LEU A 140 43.36 45.77 22.54
CA LEU A 140 44.34 44.73 22.81
C LEU A 140 44.45 43.71 21.67
N ILE A 141 43.31 43.32 21.09
CA ILE A 141 43.24 42.37 19.97
C ILE A 141 43.74 43.01 18.67
N THR A 142 43.36 44.25 18.38
CA THR A 142 43.65 44.87 17.07
C THR A 142 45.01 45.55 17.00
N GLU A 143 45.47 46.17 18.08
CA GLU A 143 46.65 47.04 18.10
C GLU A 143 47.63 46.65 19.21
N GLY A 144 47.12 46.35 20.41
CA GLY A 144 47.92 46.13 21.60
C GLY A 144 48.88 44.95 21.48
N PHE A 145 48.45 43.82 20.89
CA PHE A 145 49.34 42.67 20.68
C PHE A 145 50.48 42.98 19.70
N GLY A 146 50.20 43.73 18.62
CA GLY A 146 51.23 44.17 17.68
C GLY A 146 52.22 45.16 18.31
N ALA A 147 51.72 46.11 19.09
CA ALA A 147 52.55 47.06 19.84
C ALA A 147 53.43 46.35 20.90
N PHE A 148 52.86 45.34 21.58
CA PHE A 148 53.59 44.50 22.53
C PHE A 148 54.71 43.71 21.85
N LEU A 149 54.42 42.99 20.76
CA LEU A 149 55.45 42.26 20.00
C LEU A 149 56.56 43.19 19.49
N THR A 150 56.19 44.40 19.07
CA THR A 150 57.17 45.42 18.64
C THR A 150 58.06 45.84 19.80
N ALA A 151 57.49 46.16 20.96
CA ALA A 151 58.24 46.54 22.16
C ALA A 151 59.15 45.40 22.67
N VAL A 152 58.66 44.15 22.65
CA VAL A 152 59.45 42.97 23.01
C VAL A 152 60.59 42.76 22.03
N SER A 153 60.36 42.90 20.73
CA SER A 153 61.43 42.78 19.72
C SER A 153 62.53 43.84 19.84
N GLN A 154 62.21 44.97 20.49
CA GLN A 154 63.14 46.07 20.72
C GLN A 154 63.78 46.03 22.13
N SER A 155 63.43 45.06 22.97
CA SER A 155 63.99 44.96 24.32
C SER A 155 65.42 44.38 24.28
N GLU A 156 66.29 44.88 25.14
CA GLU A 156 67.66 44.37 25.29
C GLU A 156 67.67 42.89 25.69
N GLU A 157 66.72 42.46 26.52
CA GLU A 157 66.58 41.05 26.93
C GLU A 157 66.30 40.13 25.74
N PHE A 158 65.38 40.51 24.84
CA PHE A 158 65.08 39.71 23.65
C PHE A 158 66.25 39.70 22.67
N ASN A 159 66.89 40.85 22.42
CA ASN A 159 68.05 40.95 21.54
C ASN A 159 69.26 40.15 22.08
N SER A 160 69.49 40.15 23.39
CA SER A 160 70.55 39.37 24.04
C SER A 160 70.29 37.86 24.06
N SER A 161 69.02 37.42 23.94
CA SER A 161 68.67 35.99 23.90
C SER A 161 68.80 35.34 22.50
N LEU A 162 69.04 36.15 21.47
CA LEU A 162 69.19 35.73 20.08
C LEU A 162 70.67 35.62 19.63
N GLU A 163 71.61 36.08 20.47
CA GLU A 163 73.06 35.85 20.32
C GLU A 163 73.51 34.54 20.99
#